data_AF-A0A0W8FKD5-F1
#
_entry.id   AF-A0A0W8FKD5-F1
#
_cell.length_a   1.000
_cell.length_b   1.000
_cell.length_c   1.000
_cell.angle_alpha   90.00
_cell.angle_beta   90.00
_cell.angle_gamma   90.00
#
_symmetry.space_group_name_H-M   'P 1'
#
loop_
_entity.id
_entity.type
_entity.pdbx_description
1 polymer ?
#
loop_
_entity_poly.entity_id
_entity_poly.type
_entity_poly.pdbx_seq_one_letter_code
_entity_poly.pdbx_strand_id
1 'polypeptide(L)'
;MIRVSKNGACTTLQEARDRCLDIGESEGRRVLVIRVEDNGVYGGNFDIDLPPETAVTIEAGEGCRPTWRPVGNNVIRGAEGSSFSLDGFLVEGGLQIAGSPDIRITHTTLVPGWSLNQDGSPRYPRANSLQTSDASDRPGVTIHRSICGPLRIPADARPLTVSESILDAPPEDGSYPAVAGWESGEGPKAVMERCTVFGQVCVAELEASDSIFLIDVTVERRQAGCIRFSYVPGASRTPRRYRCQPDLSLEAARTAGDRTEQQIAALEAARRPAFTRRRYGRPGYAQLSAACSPDILTGAQNGSEMGAFNRLFQADRESNLRRVIDEYIRFGFEAGIFYVS
;
A
#
# COMPACT_ATOMS: atom_id res chain seq x y z
N MET A 1 -28.54 -5.06 -0.09
CA MET A 1 -27.34 -5.91 -0.06
C MET A 1 -27.60 -7.14 -0.93
N ILE A 2 -26.70 -7.43 -1.86
CA ILE A 2 -26.68 -8.65 -2.67
C ILE A 2 -25.63 -9.59 -2.08
N ARG A 3 -25.97 -10.87 -1.91
CA ARG A 3 -25.05 -11.92 -1.46
C ARG A 3 -24.63 -12.77 -2.65
N VAL A 4 -23.33 -13.00 -2.78
CA VAL A 4 -22.72 -13.73 -3.89
C VAL A 4 -21.98 -14.93 -3.34
N SER A 5 -22.23 -16.11 -3.91
CA SER A 5 -21.47 -17.33 -3.63
C SER A 5 -21.57 -18.30 -4.80
N LYS A 6 -20.56 -19.15 -5.00
CA LYS A 6 -20.51 -20.14 -6.08
C LYS A 6 -21.65 -21.15 -6.04
N ASN A 7 -22.22 -21.38 -4.86
CA ASN A 7 -23.35 -22.27 -4.65
C ASN A 7 -24.66 -21.52 -4.32
N GLY A 8 -24.67 -20.20 -4.50
CA GLY A 8 -25.78 -19.32 -4.12
C GLY A 8 -26.71 -18.98 -5.28
N ALA A 9 -27.69 -18.13 -4.98
CA ALA A 9 -28.64 -17.63 -5.98
C ALA A 9 -28.02 -16.59 -6.94
N CYS A 10 -26.95 -15.92 -6.53
CA CYS A 10 -26.15 -15.03 -7.35
C CYS A 10 -24.71 -15.55 -7.35
N THR A 11 -24.21 -15.97 -8.51
CA THR A 11 -22.98 -16.77 -8.60
C THR A 11 -21.79 -16.01 -9.19
N THR A 12 -22.03 -14.80 -9.70
CA THR A 12 -21.04 -13.97 -10.38
C THR A 12 -21.07 -12.53 -9.86
N LEU A 13 -19.96 -11.81 -10.00
CA LEU A 13 -19.91 -10.39 -9.63
C LEU A 13 -20.69 -9.52 -10.64
N GLN A 14 -20.79 -9.94 -11.90
CA GLN A 14 -21.54 -9.24 -12.94
C GLN A 14 -23.03 -9.25 -12.65
N GLU A 15 -23.60 -10.42 -12.37
CA GLU A 15 -25.00 -10.55 -11.99
C GLU A 15 -25.29 -9.74 -10.73
N ALA A 16 -24.36 -9.77 -9.76
CA ALA A 16 -24.48 -8.99 -8.54
C ALA A 16 -24.48 -7.49 -8.80
N ARG A 17 -23.57 -6.99 -9.66
CA ARG A 17 -23.49 -5.59 -10.09
C ARG A 17 -24.79 -5.13 -10.73
N ASP A 18 -25.28 -5.87 -11.72
CA ASP A 18 -26.46 -5.48 -12.50
C ASP A 18 -27.68 -5.38 -11.57
N ARG A 19 -27.90 -6.41 -10.75
CA ARG A 19 -28.98 -6.40 -9.73
C ARG A 19 -28.83 -5.29 -8.70
N CYS A 20 -27.59 -4.99 -8.33
CA CYS A 20 -27.27 -3.95 -7.34
C CYS A 20 -27.66 -2.56 -7.87
N LEU A 21 -27.34 -2.28 -9.14
CA LEU A 21 -27.71 -1.03 -9.81
C LEU A 21 -29.22 -0.94 -10.05
N ASP A 22 -29.87 -2.01 -10.50
CA ASP A 22 -31.33 -2.06 -10.70
C ASP A 22 -32.09 -1.73 -9.40
N ILE A 23 -31.62 -2.25 -8.25
CA ILE A 23 -32.16 -1.93 -6.93
C ILE A 23 -31.93 -0.46 -6.58
N GLY A 24 -30.74 0.08 -6.89
CA GLY A 24 -30.41 1.48 -6.66
C GLY A 24 -31.36 2.43 -7.39
N GLU A 25 -31.72 2.10 -8.63
CA GLU A 25 -32.64 2.89 -9.44
C GLU A 25 -34.10 2.71 -9.00
N SER A 26 -34.58 1.47 -8.90
CA SER A 26 -35.99 1.17 -8.63
C SER A 26 -36.42 1.53 -7.20
N GLU A 27 -35.54 1.38 -6.21
CA GLU A 27 -35.84 1.66 -4.81
C GLU A 27 -35.29 3.02 -4.34
N GLY A 28 -34.62 3.79 -5.21
CA GLY A 28 -34.00 5.06 -4.87
C GLY A 28 -32.84 4.94 -3.86
N ARG A 29 -32.23 3.75 -3.75
CA ARG A 29 -31.12 3.51 -2.81
C ARG A 29 -29.83 4.09 -3.36
N ARG A 30 -29.10 4.78 -2.48
CA ARG A 30 -27.79 5.38 -2.79
C ARG A 30 -26.62 4.69 -2.11
N VAL A 31 -26.88 3.73 -1.22
CA VAL A 31 -25.85 2.90 -0.59
C VAL A 31 -26.14 1.45 -0.93
N LEU A 32 -25.23 0.85 -1.67
CA LEU A 32 -25.40 -0.47 -2.25
C LEU A 32 -24.21 -1.35 -1.89
N VAL A 33 -24.50 -2.60 -1.51
CA VAL A 33 -23.48 -3.53 -0.99
C VAL A 33 -23.60 -4.87 -1.69
N ILE A 34 -22.48 -5.36 -2.21
CA ILE A 34 -22.29 -6.70 -2.76
C ILE A 34 -21.35 -7.43 -1.80
N ARG A 35 -21.84 -8.48 -1.16
CA ARG A 35 -21.06 -9.30 -0.23
C ARG A 35 -20.77 -10.66 -0.83
N VAL A 36 -19.49 -11.05 -0.89
CA VAL A 36 -19.05 -12.37 -1.37
C VAL A 36 -18.82 -13.29 -0.17
N GLU A 37 -19.63 -14.34 -0.03
CA GLU A 37 -19.72 -15.17 1.19
C GLU A 37 -18.92 -16.48 1.12
N ASP A 38 -18.00 -16.60 0.15
CA ASP A 38 -17.09 -17.73 0.03
C ASP A 38 -15.69 -17.33 -0.46
N ASN A 39 -14.82 -18.34 -0.63
CA ASN A 39 -13.42 -18.19 -1.07
C ASN A 39 -13.23 -18.51 -2.57
N GLY A 40 -14.30 -18.39 -3.36
CA GLY A 40 -14.30 -18.73 -4.77
C GLY A 40 -13.45 -17.78 -5.64
N VAL A 41 -13.22 -18.22 -6.87
CA VAL A 41 -12.60 -17.39 -7.92
C VAL A 41 -13.69 -16.80 -8.80
N TYR A 42 -13.76 -15.48 -8.84
CA TYR A 42 -14.74 -14.71 -9.62
C TYR A 42 -14.05 -14.07 -10.81
N GLY A 43 -14.53 -14.35 -12.02
CA GLY A 43 -13.93 -13.84 -13.25
C GLY A 43 -14.86 -12.89 -14.00
N GLY A 44 -14.41 -12.46 -15.19
CA GLY A 44 -15.18 -11.67 -16.15
C GLY A 44 -14.99 -10.16 -16.00
N ASN A 45 -15.61 -9.39 -16.89
CA ASN A 45 -15.54 -7.93 -16.89
C ASN A 45 -16.42 -7.34 -15.78
N PHE A 46 -15.95 -6.28 -15.14
CA PHE A 46 -16.71 -5.50 -14.16
C PHE A 46 -16.55 -4.00 -14.48
N ASP A 47 -17.16 -3.55 -15.57
CA ASP A 47 -17.39 -2.12 -15.76
C ASP A 47 -18.61 -1.71 -14.93
N ILE A 48 -18.52 -0.60 -14.21
CA ILE A 48 -19.62 -0.08 -13.39
C ILE A 48 -19.71 1.44 -13.57
N ASP A 49 -20.91 1.92 -13.87
CA ASP A 49 -21.22 3.34 -13.91
C ASP A 49 -22.00 3.69 -12.65
N LEU A 50 -21.37 4.42 -11.75
CA LEU A 50 -21.94 4.83 -10.47
C LEU A 50 -22.91 5.99 -10.72
N PRO A 51 -24.21 5.84 -10.40
CA PRO A 51 -25.12 6.97 -10.47
C PRO A 51 -24.68 8.10 -9.51
N PRO A 52 -25.13 9.34 -9.75
CA PRO A 52 -24.82 10.46 -8.87
C PRO A 52 -25.13 10.15 -7.41
N GLU A 53 -24.25 10.59 -6.50
CA GLU A 53 -24.40 10.43 -5.05
C GLU A 53 -24.55 8.97 -4.59
N THR A 54 -24.10 8.00 -5.39
CA THR A 54 -24.21 6.57 -5.07
C THR A 54 -22.89 6.02 -4.56
N ALA A 55 -22.96 5.28 -3.46
CA ALA A 55 -21.88 4.52 -2.86
C ALA A 55 -22.10 3.02 -3.10
N VAL A 56 -21.16 2.38 -3.80
CA VAL A 56 -21.15 0.93 -4.03
C VAL A 56 -19.99 0.31 -3.26
N THR A 57 -20.27 -0.69 -2.43
CA THR A 57 -19.25 -1.46 -1.73
C THR A 57 -19.28 -2.92 -2.18
N ILE A 58 -18.12 -3.45 -2.55
CA ILE A 58 -17.89 -4.87 -2.75
C ILE A 58 -17.01 -5.36 -1.60
N GLU A 59 -17.53 -6.27 -0.79
CA GLU A 59 -16.86 -6.75 0.41
C GLU A 59 -16.83 -8.29 0.47
N ALA A 60 -15.74 -8.83 1.00
CA ALA A 60 -15.68 -10.21 1.42
C ALA A 60 -16.51 -10.43 2.69
N GLY A 61 -17.13 -11.61 2.80
CA GLY A 61 -17.75 -12.06 4.04
C GLY A 61 -16.71 -12.32 5.13
N GLU A 62 -17.17 -12.36 6.39
CA GLU A 62 -16.30 -12.66 7.54
C GLU A 62 -15.57 -14.00 7.34
N GLY A 63 -14.27 -14.02 7.66
CA GLY A 63 -13.42 -15.21 7.47
C GLY A 63 -13.19 -15.63 6.01
N CYS A 64 -13.65 -14.84 5.03
CA CYS A 64 -13.49 -15.12 3.61
C CYS A 64 -12.39 -14.25 2.97
N ARG A 65 -11.76 -14.78 1.94
CA ARG A 65 -10.77 -14.14 1.06
C ARG A 65 -11.03 -14.57 -0.39
N PRO A 66 -12.10 -14.05 -1.02
CA PRO A 66 -12.39 -14.33 -2.41
C PRO A 66 -11.30 -13.81 -3.35
N THR A 67 -11.13 -14.50 -4.47
CA THR A 67 -10.23 -14.07 -5.55
C THR A 67 -11.03 -13.50 -6.70
N TRP A 68 -10.70 -12.29 -7.13
CA TRP A 68 -11.26 -11.67 -8.33
C TRP A 68 -10.20 -11.65 -9.44
N ARG A 69 -10.52 -12.28 -10.56
CA ARG A 69 -9.75 -12.32 -11.82
C ARG A 69 -10.48 -11.52 -12.90
N PRO A 70 -10.42 -10.19 -12.84
CA PRO A 70 -11.09 -9.36 -13.83
C PRO A 70 -10.59 -9.63 -15.25
N VAL A 71 -11.47 -9.47 -16.24
CA VAL A 71 -11.15 -9.59 -17.68
C VAL A 71 -11.51 -8.28 -18.38
N GLY A 72 -10.56 -7.69 -19.10
CA GLY A 72 -10.75 -6.39 -19.75
C GLY A 72 -10.28 -5.22 -18.88
N ASN A 73 -10.92 -4.06 -19.01
CA ASN A 73 -10.48 -2.81 -18.39
C ASN A 73 -11.05 -2.59 -16.98
N ASN A 74 -12.26 -3.08 -16.68
CA ASN A 74 -12.91 -3.01 -15.36
C ASN A 74 -12.94 -1.57 -14.85
N VAL A 75 -13.63 -0.74 -15.63
CA VAL A 75 -13.71 0.70 -15.46
C VAL A 75 -14.79 1.03 -14.45
N ILE A 76 -14.39 1.69 -13.37
CA ILE A 76 -15.29 2.28 -12.37
C ILE A 76 -15.48 3.75 -12.78
N ARG A 77 -16.65 4.06 -13.34
CA ARG A 77 -17.00 5.43 -13.75
C ARG A 77 -17.87 6.07 -12.69
N GLY A 78 -17.58 7.32 -12.37
CA GLY A 78 -18.42 8.08 -11.46
C GLY A 78 -18.11 9.57 -11.47
N ALA A 79 -19.07 10.36 -11.00
CA ALA A 79 -18.89 11.78 -10.80
C ALA A 79 -18.43 12.07 -9.36
N GLU A 80 -18.08 13.32 -9.08
CA GLU A 80 -17.90 13.77 -7.70
C GLU A 80 -19.15 13.48 -6.86
N GLY A 81 -18.96 13.01 -5.62
CA GLY A 81 -20.04 12.56 -4.74
C GLY A 81 -20.43 11.08 -4.89
N SER A 82 -20.01 10.40 -5.95
CA SER A 82 -20.12 8.93 -6.05
C SER A 82 -18.90 8.24 -5.44
N SER A 83 -19.07 7.03 -4.92
CA SER A 83 -17.96 6.27 -4.33
C SER A 83 -18.02 4.78 -4.61
N PHE A 84 -16.84 4.18 -4.72
CA PHE A 84 -16.64 2.74 -4.86
C PHE A 84 -15.67 2.24 -3.80
N SER A 85 -16.04 1.19 -3.08
CA SER A 85 -15.19 0.56 -2.07
C SER A 85 -14.98 -0.92 -2.37
N LEU A 86 -13.75 -1.39 -2.26
CA LEU A 86 -13.37 -2.80 -2.35
C LEU A 86 -12.70 -3.24 -1.05
N ASP A 87 -13.26 -4.27 -0.40
CA ASP A 87 -12.82 -4.73 0.92
C ASP A 87 -12.61 -6.25 0.98
N GLY A 88 -11.40 -6.69 1.36
CA GLY A 88 -11.13 -8.10 1.65
C GLY A 88 -10.83 -9.01 0.44
N PHE A 89 -10.42 -8.46 -0.71
CA PHE A 89 -10.21 -9.25 -1.93
C PHE A 89 -8.74 -9.53 -2.24
N LEU A 90 -8.48 -10.66 -2.92
CA LEU A 90 -7.30 -10.84 -3.75
C LEU A 90 -7.70 -10.53 -5.21
N VAL A 91 -7.11 -9.51 -5.83
CA VAL A 91 -7.40 -9.11 -7.22
C VAL A 91 -6.20 -9.40 -8.11
N GLU A 92 -6.40 -10.31 -9.05
CA GLU A 92 -5.43 -10.67 -10.08
C GLU A 92 -5.77 -9.93 -11.39
N GLY A 93 -5.39 -8.66 -11.47
CA GLY A 93 -5.63 -7.77 -12.60
C GLY A 93 -5.56 -6.29 -12.20
N GLY A 94 -5.94 -5.42 -13.13
CA GLY A 94 -5.96 -3.97 -12.92
C GLY A 94 -7.38 -3.40 -12.93
N LEU A 95 -7.55 -2.27 -12.25
CA LEU A 95 -8.78 -1.49 -12.24
C LEU A 95 -8.54 -0.13 -12.88
N GLN A 96 -9.52 0.34 -13.66
CA GLN A 96 -9.51 1.69 -14.23
C GLN A 96 -10.55 2.56 -13.55
N ILE A 97 -10.25 3.85 -13.40
CA ILE A 97 -11.17 4.84 -12.84
C ILE A 97 -11.47 5.86 -13.93
N ALA A 98 -12.73 6.27 -14.09
CA ALA A 98 -13.09 7.36 -14.98
C ALA A 98 -13.96 8.40 -14.26
N GLY A 99 -13.74 9.67 -14.56
CA GLY A 99 -14.38 10.81 -13.91
C GLY A 99 -13.72 11.16 -12.58
N SER A 100 -14.56 11.47 -11.59
CA SER A 100 -14.13 11.99 -10.29
C SER A 100 -14.71 11.26 -9.08
N PRO A 101 -14.88 9.92 -9.08
CA PRO A 101 -15.41 9.21 -7.92
C PRO A 101 -14.42 9.17 -6.76
N ASP A 102 -14.91 8.85 -5.57
CA ASP A 102 -14.08 8.45 -4.43
C ASP A 102 -13.87 6.93 -4.41
N ILE A 103 -12.62 6.49 -4.51
CA ILE A 103 -12.22 5.08 -4.55
C ILE A 103 -11.57 4.70 -3.22
N ARG A 104 -12.05 3.62 -2.61
CA ARG A 104 -11.49 3.06 -1.37
C ARG A 104 -11.09 1.61 -1.55
N ILE A 105 -9.83 1.30 -1.24
CA ILE A 105 -9.28 -0.05 -1.26
C ILE A 105 -8.85 -0.40 0.16
N THR A 106 -9.53 -1.36 0.78
CA THR A 106 -9.29 -1.77 2.18
C THR A 106 -9.05 -3.26 2.24
N HIS A 107 -8.10 -3.71 3.07
CA HIS A 107 -7.81 -5.14 3.32
C HIS A 107 -7.67 -5.97 2.02
N THR A 108 -7.24 -5.32 0.94
CA THR A 108 -7.27 -5.87 -0.41
C THR A 108 -5.85 -6.00 -0.94
N THR A 109 -5.61 -7.07 -1.69
CA THR A 109 -4.37 -7.27 -2.42
C THR A 109 -4.65 -7.09 -3.90
N LEU A 110 -4.31 -5.93 -4.47
CA LEU A 110 -4.19 -5.76 -5.91
C LEU A 110 -2.81 -6.28 -6.30
N VAL A 111 -2.76 -7.51 -6.83
CA VAL A 111 -1.51 -8.27 -6.97
C VAL A 111 -0.48 -7.48 -7.79
N PRO A 112 0.71 -7.18 -7.21
CA PRO A 112 1.80 -6.58 -7.96
C PRO A 112 2.20 -7.47 -9.14
N GLY A 113 2.05 -6.93 -10.36
CA GLY A 113 2.27 -7.67 -11.60
C GLY A 113 1.10 -8.54 -12.06
N TRP A 114 -0.11 -8.30 -11.55
CA TRP A 114 -1.41 -8.92 -11.84
C TRP A 114 -1.55 -10.42 -11.56
N SER A 115 -0.47 -11.20 -11.63
CA SER A 115 -0.44 -12.61 -11.28
C SER A 115 1.00 -13.07 -11.16
N LEU A 116 1.20 -14.29 -10.65
CA LEU A 116 2.52 -14.89 -10.50
C LEU A 116 2.73 -16.05 -11.49
N ASN A 117 3.94 -16.15 -12.03
CA ASN A 117 4.43 -17.34 -12.72
C ASN A 117 4.73 -18.47 -11.71
N GLN A 118 5.00 -19.67 -12.22
CA GLN A 118 5.26 -20.85 -11.37
C GLN A 118 6.49 -20.69 -10.44
N ASP A 119 7.48 -19.91 -10.86
CA ASP A 119 8.66 -19.56 -10.04
C ASP A 119 8.37 -18.44 -9.00
N GLY A 120 7.13 -17.94 -8.99
CA GLY A 120 6.66 -16.83 -8.18
C GLY A 120 7.04 -15.45 -8.73
N SER A 121 7.43 -15.32 -10.00
CA SER A 121 7.78 -14.01 -10.60
C SER A 121 6.51 -13.29 -11.04
N PRO A 122 6.46 -11.95 -10.98
CA PRO A 122 5.33 -11.21 -11.53
C PRO A 122 5.19 -11.56 -13.03
N ARG A 123 3.99 -11.94 -13.45
CA ARG A 123 3.73 -12.23 -14.87
C ARG A 123 3.74 -10.95 -15.71
N TYR A 124 3.23 -9.85 -15.16
CA TYR A 124 3.14 -8.56 -15.83
C TYR A 124 3.81 -7.46 -14.98
N PRO A 125 5.14 -7.46 -14.83
CA PRO A 125 5.85 -6.62 -13.84
C PRO A 125 5.61 -5.11 -13.96
N ARG A 126 5.22 -4.60 -15.13
CA ARG A 126 4.92 -3.18 -15.36
C ARG A 126 3.42 -2.87 -15.46
N ALA A 127 2.55 -3.81 -15.09
CA ALA A 127 1.13 -3.59 -15.16
C ALA A 127 0.64 -2.79 -13.94
N ASN A 128 -0.21 -1.79 -14.19
CA ASN A 128 -0.76 -0.93 -13.15
C ASN A 128 -1.91 -1.65 -12.44
N SER A 129 -1.92 -1.60 -11.11
CA SER A 129 -3.03 -2.14 -10.31
C SER A 129 -4.24 -1.21 -10.32
N LEU A 130 -3.99 0.10 -10.30
CA LEU A 130 -5.04 1.12 -10.34
C LEU A 130 -4.56 2.28 -11.20
N GLN A 131 -5.36 2.68 -12.17
CA GLN A 131 -5.06 3.82 -13.03
C GLN A 131 -6.32 4.60 -13.37
N THR A 132 -6.18 5.89 -13.67
CA THR A 132 -7.28 6.62 -14.33
C THR A 132 -7.46 6.14 -15.77
N SER A 133 -8.51 6.59 -16.45
CA SER A 133 -8.75 6.27 -17.86
C SER A 133 -8.21 7.37 -18.76
N ASP A 134 -8.19 8.60 -18.24
CA ASP A 134 -7.73 9.81 -18.90
C ASP A 134 -6.92 10.69 -17.94
N ALA A 135 -6.16 11.63 -18.50
CA ALA A 135 -5.43 12.64 -17.73
C ALA A 135 -6.34 13.73 -17.14
N SER A 136 -7.61 13.82 -17.57
CA SER A 136 -8.65 14.73 -17.07
C SER A 136 -9.48 14.17 -15.90
N ASP A 137 -9.29 12.90 -15.55
CA ASP A 137 -9.96 12.27 -14.40
C ASP A 137 -9.42 12.80 -13.06
N ARG A 138 -10.32 13.06 -12.10
CA ARG A 138 -9.96 13.66 -10.80
C ARG A 138 -10.48 12.84 -9.61
N PRO A 139 -10.20 11.52 -9.52
CA PRO A 139 -10.71 10.71 -8.42
C PRO A 139 -10.04 11.08 -7.09
N GLY A 140 -10.75 10.83 -5.99
CA GLY A 140 -10.14 10.70 -4.67
C GLY A 140 -9.78 9.24 -4.44
N VAL A 141 -8.58 8.93 -3.94
CA VAL A 141 -8.15 7.54 -3.75
C VAL A 141 -7.65 7.33 -2.32
N THR A 142 -8.26 6.40 -1.62
CA THR A 142 -7.86 5.96 -0.28
C THR A 142 -7.47 4.49 -0.29
N ILE A 143 -6.27 4.18 0.16
CA ILE A 143 -5.75 2.81 0.27
C ILE A 143 -5.39 2.57 1.74
N HIS A 144 -5.97 1.53 2.34
CA HIS A 144 -5.77 1.21 3.75
C HIS A 144 -5.53 -0.29 3.93
N ARG A 145 -4.51 -0.67 4.71
CA ARG A 145 -4.18 -2.07 5.02
C ARG A 145 -4.18 -2.99 3.80
N SER A 146 -3.60 -2.51 2.72
CA SER A 146 -3.68 -3.16 1.43
C SER A 146 -2.30 -3.35 0.82
N ILE A 147 -2.20 -4.29 -0.12
CA ILE A 147 -1.05 -4.43 -1.00
C ILE A 147 -1.51 -3.98 -2.38
N CYS A 148 -0.82 -3.04 -2.98
CA CYS A 148 -1.13 -2.57 -4.32
C CYS A 148 0.11 -2.59 -5.20
N GLY A 149 -0.06 -3.00 -6.44
CA GLY A 149 0.92 -2.74 -7.48
C GLY A 149 1.00 -1.24 -7.85
N PRO A 150 1.61 -0.91 -9.00
CA PRO A 150 1.76 0.47 -9.46
C PRO A 150 0.44 1.23 -9.59
N LEU A 151 0.44 2.49 -9.15
CA LEU A 151 -0.68 3.44 -9.23
C LEU A 151 -0.37 4.53 -10.26
N ARG A 152 -1.34 4.84 -11.13
CA ARG A 152 -1.25 5.92 -12.13
C ARG A 152 -2.40 6.89 -11.97
N ILE A 153 -2.17 7.97 -11.26
CA ILE A 153 -3.19 8.97 -10.89
C ILE A 153 -2.68 10.36 -11.29
N PRO A 154 -3.43 11.18 -12.03
CA PRO A 154 -2.97 12.49 -12.50
C PRO A 154 -2.61 13.47 -11.37
N ALA A 155 -1.71 14.42 -11.65
CA ALA A 155 -1.20 15.41 -10.70
C ALA A 155 -2.27 16.28 -10.03
N ASP A 156 -3.33 16.57 -10.78
CA ASP A 156 -4.42 17.44 -10.37
C ASP A 156 -5.65 16.66 -9.87
N ALA A 157 -5.57 15.34 -9.77
CA ALA A 157 -6.56 14.55 -9.06
C ALA A 157 -6.65 14.96 -7.56
N ARG A 158 -7.75 14.57 -6.93
CA ARG A 158 -7.91 14.73 -5.48
C ARG A 158 -6.84 13.91 -4.73
N PRO A 159 -6.53 14.23 -3.46
CA PRO A 159 -5.41 13.62 -2.77
C PRO A 159 -5.45 12.08 -2.72
N LEU A 160 -4.30 11.46 -2.97
CA LEU A 160 -4.05 10.04 -2.72
C LEU A 160 -3.68 9.86 -1.25
N THR A 161 -4.51 9.14 -0.49
CA THR A 161 -4.24 8.79 0.90
C THR A 161 -3.90 7.31 1.01
N VAL A 162 -2.73 6.99 1.57
CA VAL A 162 -2.27 5.61 1.73
C VAL A 162 -1.85 5.40 3.18
N SER A 163 -2.38 4.37 3.83
CA SER A 163 -2.03 4.06 5.22
C SER A 163 -1.88 2.57 5.50
N GLU A 164 -0.91 2.19 6.31
CA GLU A 164 -0.68 0.80 6.76
C GLU A 164 -0.57 -0.18 5.59
N SER A 165 0.00 0.27 4.46
CA SER A 165 -0.09 -0.43 3.17
C SER A 165 1.27 -0.61 2.52
N ILE A 166 1.33 -1.56 1.58
CA ILE A 166 2.49 -1.82 0.76
C ILE A 166 2.17 -1.41 -0.67
N LEU A 167 3.01 -0.56 -1.26
CA LEU A 167 2.96 -0.21 -2.68
C LEU A 167 4.17 -0.83 -3.35
N ASP A 168 3.97 -1.67 -4.37
CA ASP A 168 5.03 -2.48 -4.95
C ASP A 168 5.04 -2.39 -6.48
N ALA A 169 6.05 -1.73 -7.02
CA ALA A 169 6.45 -1.84 -8.41
C ALA A 169 7.49 -2.96 -8.54
N PRO A 170 7.14 -4.11 -9.15
CA PRO A 170 8.01 -5.28 -9.17
C PRO A 170 9.42 -5.10 -9.77
N PRO A 171 9.67 -4.20 -10.76
CA PRO A 171 11.02 -3.91 -11.22
C PRO A 171 11.89 -3.33 -10.09
N GLU A 172 12.76 -4.16 -9.52
CA GLU A 172 13.59 -3.79 -8.37
C GLU A 172 14.69 -2.77 -8.68
N ASP A 173 15.00 -2.56 -9.97
CA ASP A 173 15.97 -1.58 -10.45
C ASP A 173 15.48 -0.13 -10.34
N GLY A 174 14.22 0.07 -9.91
CA GLY A 174 13.61 1.39 -9.84
C GLY A 174 13.21 1.95 -11.20
N SER A 175 13.25 1.14 -12.28
CA SER A 175 12.89 1.58 -13.63
C SER A 175 11.39 1.84 -13.80
N TYR A 176 10.57 1.52 -12.81
CA TYR A 176 9.13 1.71 -12.85
C TYR A 176 8.59 2.27 -11.53
N PRO A 177 7.81 3.37 -11.56
CA PRO A 177 7.31 3.98 -10.35
C PRO A 177 6.15 3.19 -9.75
N ALA A 178 6.15 3.08 -8.42
CA ALA A 178 5.03 2.57 -7.63
C ALA A 178 3.88 3.58 -7.60
N VAL A 179 4.19 4.88 -7.57
CA VAL A 179 3.19 5.96 -7.66
C VAL A 179 3.69 7.00 -8.65
N ALA A 180 2.87 7.32 -9.64
CA ALA A 180 3.14 8.38 -10.60
C ALA A 180 1.84 8.89 -11.24
N GLY A 181 2.00 9.91 -12.08
CA GLY A 181 1.00 10.44 -12.99
C GLY A 181 0.55 9.47 -14.06
N TRP A 182 -0.39 9.93 -14.88
CA TRP A 182 -0.64 9.33 -16.20
C TRP A 182 0.67 9.23 -16.99
N GLU A 183 0.86 8.14 -17.73
CA GLU A 183 2.10 7.84 -18.47
C GLU A 183 3.40 7.93 -17.64
N SER A 184 3.30 7.74 -16.31
CA SER A 184 4.42 7.86 -15.36
C SER A 184 4.98 9.28 -15.20
N GLY A 185 4.17 10.30 -15.45
CA GLY A 185 4.49 11.70 -15.16
C GLY A 185 4.32 12.08 -13.68
N GLU A 186 4.04 13.36 -13.42
CA GLU A 186 3.75 13.88 -12.07
C GLU A 186 2.45 13.28 -11.53
N GLY A 187 2.52 12.65 -10.34
CA GLY A 187 1.38 12.09 -9.63
C GLY A 187 0.67 13.08 -8.71
N PRO A 188 -0.43 12.68 -8.04
CA PRO A 188 -1.29 13.59 -7.27
C PRO A 188 -0.57 14.09 -6.02
N LYS A 189 -1.22 14.99 -5.28
CA LYS A 189 -0.87 15.20 -3.87
C LYS A 189 -1.03 13.89 -3.10
N ALA A 190 -0.07 13.53 -2.27
CA ALA A 190 -0.09 12.26 -1.52
C ALA A 190 0.10 12.46 -0.01
N VAL A 191 -0.67 11.70 0.76
CA VAL A 191 -0.52 11.54 2.22
C VAL A 191 -0.24 10.07 2.50
N MET A 192 0.89 9.75 3.12
CA MET A 192 1.35 8.38 3.36
C MET A 192 1.70 8.15 4.84
N GLU A 193 1.05 7.20 5.49
CA GLU A 193 1.29 6.91 6.91
C GLU A 193 1.52 5.41 7.14
N ARG A 194 2.64 5.04 7.78
CA ARG A 194 2.99 3.63 8.01
C ARG A 194 2.97 2.83 6.71
N CYS A 195 3.64 3.31 5.66
CA CYS A 195 3.66 2.67 4.35
C CYS A 195 5.04 2.10 4.02
N THR A 196 5.09 1.00 3.27
CA THR A 196 6.33 0.49 2.67
C THR A 196 6.22 0.53 1.16
N VAL A 197 7.12 1.26 0.49
CA VAL A 197 7.04 1.50 -0.96
C VAL A 197 8.25 0.92 -1.69
N PHE A 198 8.02 -0.16 -2.44
CA PHE A 198 8.98 -0.79 -3.34
C PHE A 198 8.87 -0.19 -4.75
N GLY A 199 9.47 0.98 -4.96
CA GLY A 199 9.45 1.64 -6.26
C GLY A 199 9.57 3.14 -6.13
N GLN A 200 9.77 3.82 -7.26
CA GLN A 200 9.80 5.29 -7.27
C GLN A 200 8.45 5.88 -6.90
N VAL A 201 8.47 7.04 -6.27
CA VAL A 201 7.27 7.84 -5.99
C VAL A 201 7.45 9.21 -6.64
N CYS A 202 6.59 9.53 -7.59
CA CYS A 202 6.56 10.81 -8.29
C CYS A 202 5.22 11.49 -8.01
N VAL A 203 5.23 12.58 -7.23
CA VAL A 203 4.00 13.23 -6.73
C VAL A 203 4.12 14.75 -6.70
N ALA A 204 2.99 15.44 -6.80
CA ALA A 204 2.95 16.90 -6.79
C ALA A 204 3.30 17.50 -5.41
N GLU A 205 2.81 16.89 -4.34
CA GLU A 205 3.08 17.20 -2.93
C GLU A 205 3.12 15.91 -2.11
N LEU A 206 3.88 15.87 -1.01
CA LEU A 206 3.96 14.69 -0.15
C LEU A 206 3.97 15.07 1.33
N GLU A 207 3.01 14.54 2.07
CA GLU A 207 3.08 14.38 3.52
C GLU A 207 3.29 12.92 3.85
N ALA A 208 4.32 12.59 4.64
CA ALA A 208 4.56 11.22 5.02
C ALA A 208 5.06 11.07 6.46
N SER A 209 4.59 10.02 7.14
CA SER A 209 5.03 9.64 8.49
C SER A 209 5.24 8.15 8.61
N ASP A 210 6.21 7.76 9.44
CA ASP A 210 6.48 6.37 9.84
C ASP A 210 6.60 5.40 8.65
N SER A 211 7.10 5.88 7.51
CA SER A 211 7.06 5.17 6.23
C SER A 211 8.46 4.82 5.72
N ILE A 212 8.54 3.86 4.81
CA ILE A 212 9.78 3.39 4.19
C ILE A 212 9.66 3.53 2.67
N PHE A 213 10.56 4.31 2.06
CA PHE A 213 10.73 4.40 0.62
C PHE A 213 12.03 3.71 0.21
N LEU A 214 11.97 2.70 -0.66
CA LEU A 214 13.17 1.94 -1.04
C LEU A 214 13.90 2.49 -2.26
N ILE A 215 13.17 3.21 -3.11
CA ILE A 215 13.71 3.91 -4.28
C ILE A 215 13.38 5.40 -4.15
N ASP A 216 14.00 6.21 -4.99
CA ASP A 216 13.93 7.66 -4.93
C ASP A 216 12.50 8.20 -5.00
N VAL A 217 12.27 9.21 -4.17
CA VAL A 217 11.05 10.00 -4.10
C VAL A 217 11.28 11.35 -4.79
N THR A 218 10.45 11.69 -5.77
CA THR A 218 10.46 12.97 -6.46
C THR A 218 9.16 13.71 -6.17
N VAL A 219 9.29 14.86 -5.53
CA VAL A 219 8.18 15.76 -5.22
C VAL A 219 8.39 17.07 -5.95
N GLU A 220 7.40 17.50 -6.74
CA GLU A 220 7.51 18.75 -7.51
C GLU A 220 7.49 19.98 -6.60
N ARG A 221 6.47 20.12 -5.73
CA ARG A 221 6.34 21.25 -4.80
C ARG A 221 7.00 20.97 -3.44
N ARG A 222 8.32 21.00 -3.40
CA ARG A 222 9.11 20.70 -2.17
C ARG A 222 8.92 21.70 -1.02
N GLN A 223 8.37 22.88 -1.29
CA GLN A 223 8.01 23.86 -0.26
C GLN A 223 6.72 23.51 0.49
N ALA A 224 5.95 22.52 0.01
CA ALA A 224 4.73 22.04 0.63
C ALA A 224 4.90 20.59 1.10
N GLY A 225 4.36 20.28 2.29
CA GLY A 225 4.44 18.97 2.91
C GLY A 225 5.68 18.76 3.79
N CYS A 226 5.77 17.57 4.38
CA CYS A 226 6.86 17.17 5.25
C CYS A 226 6.93 15.64 5.32
N ILE A 227 8.15 15.09 5.41
CA ILE A 227 8.37 13.67 5.69
C ILE A 227 8.95 13.56 7.10
N ARG A 228 8.37 12.70 7.95
CA ARG A 228 8.72 12.57 9.36
C ARG A 228 8.95 11.12 9.76
N PHE A 229 9.93 10.85 10.62
CA PHE A 229 10.14 9.53 11.23
C PHE A 229 10.15 8.37 10.21
N SER A 230 10.68 8.64 9.02
CA SER A 230 10.60 7.75 7.86
C SER A 230 11.99 7.46 7.33
N TYR A 231 12.12 6.38 6.56
CA TYR A 231 13.32 6.13 5.76
C TYR A 231 13.13 6.68 4.35
N VAL A 232 14.05 7.54 3.89
CA VAL A 232 14.06 8.13 2.55
C VAL A 232 15.46 8.03 1.94
N PRO A 233 15.63 7.50 0.72
CA PRO A 233 16.93 7.45 0.08
C PRO A 233 17.55 8.85 -0.11
N GLY A 234 18.86 8.97 0.11
CA GLY A 234 19.58 10.24 0.07
C GLY A 234 19.41 11.03 -1.23
N ALA A 235 19.33 10.34 -2.38
CA ALA A 235 19.16 10.96 -3.69
C ALA A 235 17.76 11.54 -3.96
N SER A 236 16.79 11.30 -3.06
CA SER A 236 15.39 11.73 -3.26
C SER A 236 15.22 13.26 -3.21
N ARG A 237 14.39 13.79 -4.11
CA ARG A 237 14.01 15.21 -4.18
C ARG A 237 12.69 15.42 -3.43
N THR A 238 12.76 15.59 -2.11
CA THR A 238 11.58 15.64 -1.22
C THR A 238 11.35 17.01 -0.60
N PRO A 239 10.18 17.25 0.04
CA PRO A 239 10.03 18.34 0.98
C PRO A 239 10.89 18.12 2.24
N ARG A 240 10.74 19.03 3.23
CA ARG A 240 11.49 18.98 4.48
C ARG A 240 11.36 17.62 5.15
N ARG A 241 12.50 17.05 5.52
CA ARG A 241 12.60 15.81 6.30
C ARG A 241 12.82 16.14 7.77
N TYR A 242 12.16 15.40 8.66
CA TYR A 242 12.26 15.59 10.10
C TYR A 242 12.47 14.24 10.78
N ARG A 243 13.65 14.06 11.41
CA ARG A 243 14.02 12.81 12.09
C ARG A 243 13.87 11.59 11.17
N CYS A 244 14.17 11.78 9.89
CA CYS A 244 14.20 10.69 8.92
C CYS A 244 15.55 9.98 8.95
N GLN A 245 15.57 8.72 8.52
CA GLN A 245 16.80 8.00 8.23
C GLN A 245 17.07 8.04 6.71
N PRO A 246 18.35 8.11 6.29
CA PRO A 246 19.56 8.13 7.12
C PRO A 246 19.91 9.51 7.72
N ASP A 247 19.19 10.58 7.35
CA ASP A 247 19.52 11.98 7.69
C ASP A 247 19.88 12.19 9.16
N LEU A 248 19.06 11.69 10.09
CA LEU A 248 19.26 11.84 11.53
C LEU A 248 20.58 11.21 12.01
N SER A 249 20.90 10.01 11.51
CA SER A 249 22.15 9.33 11.85
C SER A 249 23.37 10.07 11.30
N LEU A 250 23.24 10.65 10.09
CA LEU A 250 24.31 11.42 9.47
C LEU A 250 24.55 12.75 10.18
N GLU A 251 23.50 13.44 10.59
CA GLU A 251 23.58 14.66 11.40
C GLU A 251 24.28 14.41 12.73
N ALA A 252 23.91 13.32 13.42
CA ALA A 252 24.55 12.90 14.66
C ALA A 252 26.04 12.56 14.43
N ALA A 253 26.36 11.85 13.35
CA ALA A 253 27.74 11.50 13.02
C ALA A 253 28.61 12.73 12.70
N ARG A 254 28.08 13.72 11.99
CA ARG A 254 28.77 15.00 11.69
C ARG A 254 29.02 15.83 12.95
N THR A 255 28.12 15.77 13.92
CA THR A 255 28.27 16.47 15.20
C THR A 255 29.32 15.81 16.09
N ALA A 256 29.47 14.48 15.98
CA ALA A 256 30.46 13.72 16.76
C ALA A 256 31.92 13.89 16.28
N GLY A 257 32.16 14.54 15.14
CA GLY A 257 33.48 14.84 14.60
C GLY A 257 33.58 14.60 13.09
N ASP A 258 34.74 14.93 12.52
CA ASP A 258 34.98 14.77 11.09
C ASP A 258 34.95 13.29 10.70
N ARG A 259 34.22 13.01 9.61
CA ARG A 259 34.10 11.69 9.01
C ARG A 259 34.52 11.76 7.55
N THR A 260 35.24 10.75 7.09
CA THR A 260 35.56 10.64 5.66
C THR A 260 34.30 10.31 4.86
N GLU A 261 34.31 10.61 3.57
CA GLU A 261 33.21 10.25 2.65
C GLU A 261 32.89 8.74 2.70
N GLN A 262 33.92 7.90 2.83
CA GLN A 262 33.76 6.45 2.97
C GLN A 262 33.00 6.06 4.24
N GLN A 263 33.28 6.75 5.36
CA GLN A 263 32.56 6.50 6.62
C GLN A 263 31.11 6.97 6.55
N ILE A 264 30.84 8.09 5.89
CA ILE A 264 29.48 8.59 5.64
C ILE A 264 28.71 7.58 4.78
N ALA A 265 29.28 7.12 3.67
CA ALA A 265 28.67 6.12 2.80
C ALA A 265 28.39 4.79 3.52
N ALA A 266 29.30 4.35 4.39
CA ALA A 266 29.09 3.15 5.21
C ALA A 266 27.94 3.32 6.21
N LEU A 267 27.81 4.50 6.84
CA LEU A 267 26.70 4.80 7.73
C LEU A 267 25.35 4.82 6.99
N GLU A 268 25.30 5.43 5.80
CA GLU A 268 24.11 5.40 4.95
C GLU A 268 23.73 3.98 4.54
N ALA A 269 24.70 3.18 4.10
CA ALA A 269 24.49 1.80 3.71
C ALA A 269 23.96 0.95 4.87
N ALA A 270 24.49 1.15 6.08
CA ALA A 270 24.02 0.47 7.29
C ALA A 270 22.58 0.82 7.68
N ARG A 271 22.04 1.96 7.22
CA ARG A 271 20.65 2.39 7.46
C ARG A 271 19.71 2.01 6.33
N ARG A 272 20.17 1.28 5.30
CA ARG A 272 19.25 0.77 4.28
C ARG A 272 18.31 -0.27 4.90
N PRO A 273 16.98 -0.16 4.72
CA PRO A 273 16.04 -1.15 5.21
C PRO A 273 16.35 -2.53 4.66
N ALA A 274 16.51 -3.49 5.57
CA ALA A 274 16.70 -4.89 5.22
C ALA A 274 15.38 -5.63 5.47
N PHE A 275 14.97 -6.47 4.50
CA PHE A 275 13.73 -7.23 4.57
C PHE A 275 14.01 -8.72 4.63
N THR A 276 13.13 -9.46 5.31
CA THR A 276 13.11 -10.92 5.28
C THR A 276 12.91 -11.40 3.84
N ARG A 277 11.91 -10.85 3.13
CA ARG A 277 11.73 -10.99 1.68
C ARG A 277 11.18 -9.71 1.07
N ARG A 278 11.66 -9.38 -0.14
CA ARG A 278 11.19 -8.21 -0.90
C ARG A 278 10.17 -8.54 -1.99
N ARG A 279 10.18 -9.78 -2.51
CA ARG A 279 9.33 -10.19 -3.63
C ARG A 279 7.98 -10.69 -3.13
N TYR A 280 6.90 -10.14 -3.68
CA TYR A 280 5.54 -10.60 -3.42
C TYR A 280 5.39 -12.12 -3.69
N GLY A 281 4.56 -12.78 -2.90
CA GLY A 281 4.35 -14.23 -2.97
C GLY A 281 5.38 -15.09 -2.21
N ARG A 282 6.39 -14.47 -1.57
CA ARG A 282 7.33 -15.18 -0.68
C ARG A 282 6.93 -14.99 0.80
N PRO A 283 7.11 -16.02 1.67
CA PRO A 283 6.91 -15.87 3.11
C PRO A 283 7.77 -14.73 3.69
N GLY A 284 7.22 -13.93 4.60
CA GLY A 284 7.89 -12.74 5.15
C GLY A 284 8.03 -11.57 4.15
N TYR A 285 7.19 -11.54 3.11
CA TYR A 285 7.14 -10.42 2.16
C TYR A 285 6.94 -9.08 2.87
N ALA A 286 7.81 -8.12 2.57
CA ALA A 286 7.85 -6.75 3.09
C ALA A 286 8.03 -6.62 4.61
N GLN A 287 8.20 -7.74 5.33
CA GLN A 287 8.57 -7.74 6.73
C GLN A 287 10.04 -7.33 6.86
N LEU A 288 10.34 -6.40 7.77
CA LEU A 288 11.73 -6.07 8.08
C LEU A 288 12.46 -7.29 8.65
N SER A 289 13.71 -7.45 8.24
CA SER A 289 14.59 -8.49 8.76
C SER A 289 14.97 -8.15 10.20
N ALA A 290 15.15 -9.17 11.05
CA ALA A 290 15.72 -8.98 12.38
C ALA A 290 17.14 -8.38 12.36
N ALA A 291 17.84 -8.48 11.22
CA ALA A 291 19.14 -7.85 11.01
C ALA A 291 19.05 -6.39 10.51
N CYS A 292 17.84 -5.85 10.33
CA CYS A 292 17.66 -4.45 9.95
C CYS A 292 18.17 -3.53 11.06
N SER A 293 18.60 -2.33 10.70
CA SER A 293 19.08 -1.35 11.67
C SER A 293 18.02 -1.06 12.75
N PRO A 294 18.41 -0.99 14.04
CA PRO A 294 17.53 -0.52 15.11
C PRO A 294 16.92 0.85 14.81
N ASP A 295 17.64 1.72 14.10
CA ASP A 295 17.17 3.04 13.68
C ASP A 295 15.94 3.00 12.77
N ILE A 296 15.63 1.83 12.19
CA ILE A 296 14.41 1.57 11.41
C ILE A 296 13.43 0.74 12.24
N LEU A 297 13.91 -0.31 12.92
CA LEU A 297 13.09 -1.22 13.73
C LEU A 297 12.41 -0.54 14.93
N THR A 298 12.95 0.59 15.40
CA THR A 298 12.37 1.41 16.46
C THR A 298 12.31 2.90 16.07
N GLY A 299 12.36 3.19 14.77
CA GLY A 299 12.57 4.54 14.25
C GLY A 299 11.30 5.36 14.03
N ALA A 300 10.12 4.74 14.12
CA ALA A 300 8.86 5.43 13.97
C ALA A 300 8.58 6.37 15.16
N GLN A 301 7.64 7.30 14.98
CA GLN A 301 7.25 8.28 15.99
C GLN A 301 6.84 7.65 17.33
N ASN A 302 6.21 6.48 17.27
CA ASN A 302 5.75 5.72 18.43
C ASN A 302 6.81 4.76 19.01
N GLY A 303 8.04 4.76 18.49
CA GLY A 303 9.11 3.85 18.91
C GLY A 303 9.02 2.44 18.32
N SER A 304 8.01 2.16 17.50
CA SER A 304 7.87 0.91 16.74
C SER A 304 8.64 0.95 15.42
N GLU A 305 8.57 -0.13 14.63
CA GLU A 305 9.23 -0.21 13.33
C GLU A 305 8.61 0.75 12.31
N MET A 306 9.40 1.36 11.44
CA MET A 306 8.86 2.10 10.30
C MET A 306 8.18 1.15 9.29
N GLY A 307 7.22 1.66 8.53
CA GLY A 307 6.58 0.97 7.40
C GLY A 307 5.26 0.27 7.72
N ALA A 308 4.79 -0.55 6.78
CA ALA A 308 3.46 -1.18 6.78
C ALA A 308 3.17 -2.06 8.02
N PHE A 309 4.21 -2.60 8.65
CA PHE A 309 4.10 -3.49 9.80
C PHE A 309 4.14 -2.78 11.16
N ASN A 310 4.33 -1.45 11.21
CA ASN A 310 4.38 -0.65 12.44
C ASN A 310 3.26 -1.02 13.44
N ARG A 311 2.03 -1.21 12.95
CA ARG A 311 0.84 -1.56 13.76
C ARG A 311 0.95 -2.89 14.52
N LEU A 312 1.91 -3.74 14.19
CA LEU A 312 2.12 -5.00 14.91
C LEU A 312 2.81 -4.75 16.25
N PHE A 313 3.45 -3.59 16.44
CA PHE A 313 4.17 -3.24 17.66
C PHE A 313 5.22 -4.30 18.04
N GLN A 314 5.96 -4.83 17.04
CA GLN A 314 6.90 -5.93 17.26
C GLN A 314 8.00 -5.56 18.25
N ALA A 315 8.56 -4.35 18.13
CA ALA A 315 9.55 -3.82 19.05
C ALA A 315 9.03 -3.76 20.50
N ASP A 316 7.80 -3.26 20.69
CA ASP A 316 7.17 -3.19 22.00
C ASP A 316 6.85 -4.58 22.57
N ARG A 317 6.35 -5.50 21.74
CA ARG A 317 6.06 -6.89 22.15
C ARG A 317 7.32 -7.60 22.62
N GLU A 318 8.41 -7.46 21.87
CA GLU A 318 9.71 -8.03 22.21
C GLU A 318 10.28 -7.41 23.50
N SER A 319 10.24 -6.08 23.63
CA SER A 319 10.70 -5.37 24.82
C SER A 319 9.92 -5.81 26.07
N ASN A 320 8.59 -5.90 25.97
CA ASN A 320 7.73 -6.39 27.05
C ASN A 320 8.03 -7.85 27.40
N LEU A 321 8.23 -8.70 26.40
CA LEU A 321 8.57 -10.10 26.62
C LEU A 321 9.92 -10.24 27.32
N ARG A 322 10.95 -9.49 26.90
CA ARG A 322 12.25 -9.48 27.59
C ARG A 322 12.14 -9.07 29.04
N ARG A 323 11.35 -8.02 29.34
CA ARG A 323 11.14 -7.56 30.71
C ARG A 323 10.47 -8.63 31.58
N VAL A 324 9.47 -9.33 31.05
CA VAL A 324 8.80 -10.43 31.76
C VAL A 324 9.76 -11.61 31.96
N ILE A 325 10.59 -11.94 30.97
CA ILE A 325 11.58 -13.01 31.12
C ILE A 325 12.57 -12.66 32.24
N ASP A 326 13.12 -11.44 32.24
CA ASP A 326 14.09 -10.98 33.24
C ASP A 326 13.49 -11.00 34.66
N GLU A 327 12.22 -10.59 34.80
CA GLU A 327 11.53 -10.54 36.09
C GLU A 327 11.16 -11.93 36.66
N TYR A 328 10.81 -12.89 35.80
CA TYR A 328 10.21 -14.17 36.22
C TYR A 328 11.09 -15.41 35.98
N ILE A 329 12.24 -15.28 35.30
CA ILE A 329 13.12 -16.43 35.08
C ILE A 329 13.73 -16.90 36.41
N ARG A 330 13.64 -18.20 36.67
CA ARG A 330 14.19 -18.78 37.89
C ARG A 330 15.71 -18.85 37.79
N PHE A 331 16.38 -18.71 38.94
CA PHE A 331 17.81 -18.94 39.04
C PHE A 331 18.21 -20.31 38.45
N GLY A 332 19.26 -20.31 37.63
CA GLY A 332 19.77 -21.50 36.95
C GLY A 332 19.12 -21.81 35.60
N PHE A 333 18.17 -21.00 35.13
CA PHE A 333 17.59 -21.10 33.78
C PHE A 333 18.01 -19.94 32.89
N GLU A 334 18.07 -20.20 31.58
CA GLU A 334 18.29 -19.20 30.54
C GLU A 334 17.14 -19.28 29.54
N ALA A 335 16.69 -18.13 29.02
CA ALA A 335 15.62 -18.05 28.04
C ALA A 335 16.06 -17.20 26.85
N GLY A 336 15.68 -17.65 25.65
CA GLY A 336 15.92 -16.95 24.39
C GLY A 336 14.61 -16.65 23.68
N ILE A 337 14.58 -15.56 22.90
CA ILE A 337 13.47 -15.23 21.99
C ILE A 337 13.82 -15.77 20.61
N PHE A 338 12.95 -16.60 20.06
CA PHE A 338 13.10 -17.18 18.72
C PHE A 338 11.98 -16.67 17.82
N TYR A 339 12.36 -16.07 16.69
CA TYR A 339 11.40 -15.59 15.70
C TYR A 339 11.01 -16.72 14.76
N VAL A 340 9.71 -16.90 14.56
CA VAL A 340 9.19 -17.85 13.56
C VAL A 340 9.14 -17.11 12.22
N SER A 341 9.87 -17.62 11.23
CA SER A 341 9.89 -17.11 9.85
C SER A 341 9.05 -17.97 8.92
#